data_AF-A0A5C1Q6W1-F1
#
_entry.id   AF-A0A5C1Q6W1-F1
#
_cell.length_a   1.000
_cell.length_b   1.000
_cell.length_c   1.000
_cell.angle_alpha   90.00
_cell.angle_beta   90.00
_cell.angle_gamma   90.00
#
_symmetry.space_group_name_H-M   'P 1'
#
loop_
_entity.id
_entity.type
_entity.pdbx_description
1 polymer ?
#
loop_
_entity_poly.entity_id
_entity_poly.type
_entity_poly.pdbx_seq_one_letter_code
_entity_poly.pdbx_strand_id
1 'polypeptide(L)'
;MSILDVLSNNQVSGDLVDIKRTNPLHLNIDGEKTPLTNSDGATFEELMLEAVNGVNSDQMESADLMQQMITNPDSVDTHDLTIAMAKAEMSLNVTKAVIDKAVSAYKEITSLR
;
A
#
# COMPACT_ATOMS: atom_id res chain seq x y z
N MET A 1 -8.59 29.26 -32.47
CA MET A 1 -8.65 29.62 -31.04
C MET A 1 -10.06 30.12 -30.75
N SER A 2 -11.00 29.20 -30.52
CA SER A 2 -12.36 29.54 -30.07
C SER A 2 -12.61 28.73 -28.80
N ILE A 3 -12.67 29.44 -27.68
CA ILE A 3 -12.69 28.92 -26.30
C ILE A 3 -14.11 28.96 -25.71
N LEU A 4 -15.16 29.00 -26.54
CA LEU A 4 -16.55 29.08 -26.09
C LEU A 4 -17.35 27.89 -26.61
N ASP A 5 -17.12 26.71 -26.03
CA ASP A 5 -18.14 25.64 -26.02
C ASP A 5 -17.85 24.68 -24.87
N VAL A 6 -18.25 25.04 -23.64
CA VAL A 6 -17.99 24.21 -22.45
C VAL A 6 -19.28 23.82 -21.73
N LEU A 7 -20.47 24.20 -22.21
CA LEU A 7 -21.73 23.89 -21.52
C LEU A 7 -22.79 23.42 -22.52
N SER A 8 -23.17 22.14 -22.43
CA SER A 8 -24.24 21.59 -23.26
C SER A 8 -25.61 22.13 -22.84
N ASN A 9 -26.49 22.36 -23.82
CA ASN A 9 -27.83 22.98 -23.64
C ASN A 9 -28.77 22.22 -22.66
N ASN A 10 -28.37 21.03 -22.19
CA ASN A 10 -29.11 20.23 -21.21
C ASN A 10 -28.57 20.40 -19.78
N GLN A 11 -27.59 21.28 -19.56
CA GLN A 11 -26.96 21.54 -18.25
C GLN A 11 -27.23 22.95 -17.72
N VAL A 12 -28.00 23.75 -18.46
CA VAL A 12 -28.27 25.16 -18.15
C VAL A 12 -29.77 25.41 -18.25
N SER A 13 -30.37 25.90 -17.19
CA SER A 13 -31.75 26.40 -17.17
C SER A 13 -31.74 27.81 -16.61
N GLY A 14 -31.81 28.81 -17.48
CA GLY A 14 -31.62 30.22 -17.11
C GLY A 14 -30.20 30.47 -16.54
N ASP A 15 -30.11 31.15 -15.41
CA ASP A 15 -28.83 31.48 -14.75
C ASP A 15 -28.29 30.34 -13.86
N LEU A 16 -29.03 29.23 -13.74
CA LEU A 16 -28.66 28.08 -12.92
C LEU A 16 -27.86 27.09 -13.76
N VAL A 17 -26.58 26.92 -13.40
CA VAL A 17 -25.68 25.91 -13.95
C VAL A 17 -25.53 24.78 -12.94
N ASP A 18 -25.96 23.58 -13.31
CA ASP A 18 -25.78 22.40 -12.47
C ASP A 18 -24.36 21.84 -12.64
N ILE A 19 -23.52 22.02 -11.63
CA ILE A 19 -22.13 21.51 -11.63
C ILE A 19 -22.18 20.02 -11.28
N LYS A 20 -22.33 19.19 -12.32
CA LYS A 20 -22.25 17.74 -12.16
C LYS A 20 -20.83 17.34 -11.75
N ARG A 21 -20.73 16.66 -10.61
CA ARG A 21 -19.48 16.11 -10.12
C ARG A 21 -18.96 15.02 -11.07
N THR A 22 -17.81 15.27 -11.70
CA THR A 22 -17.14 14.29 -12.58
C THR A 22 -16.23 13.32 -11.82
N ASN A 23 -15.80 13.65 -10.59
CA ASN A 23 -14.91 12.83 -9.77
C ASN A 23 -15.43 12.69 -8.33
N PRO A 24 -15.56 11.46 -7.77
CA PRO A 24 -16.04 11.22 -6.41
C PRO A 24 -15.17 11.83 -5.29
N LEU A 25 -13.90 12.19 -5.57
CA LEU A 25 -12.99 12.84 -4.61
C LEU A 25 -13.24 14.35 -4.46
N HIS A 26 -14.11 14.94 -5.28
CA HIS A 26 -14.45 16.37 -5.22
C HIS A 26 -15.55 16.62 -4.18
N LEU A 27 -15.47 17.79 -3.54
CA LEU A 27 -16.45 18.29 -2.58
C LEU A 27 -17.81 18.49 -3.26
N ASN A 28 -18.89 18.16 -2.57
CA ASN A 28 -20.24 18.51 -3.02
C ASN A 28 -20.53 20.01 -2.79
N ILE A 29 -21.71 20.44 -3.23
CA ILE A 29 -22.18 21.83 -3.09
C ILE A 29 -22.31 22.28 -1.62
N ASP A 30 -22.47 21.33 -0.70
CA ASP A 30 -22.56 21.55 0.74
C ASP A 30 -21.16 21.55 1.42
N GLY A 31 -20.08 21.43 0.65
CA GLY A 31 -18.70 21.40 1.15
C GLY A 31 -18.29 20.08 1.82
N GLU A 32 -19.10 19.04 1.68
CA GLU A 32 -18.84 17.72 2.24
C GLU A 32 -18.16 16.83 1.20
N LYS A 33 -17.15 16.07 1.64
CA LYS A 33 -16.69 14.91 0.88
C LYS A 33 -17.75 13.84 1.05
N THR A 34 -18.30 13.31 -0.04
CA THR A 34 -19.11 12.08 0.08
C THR A 34 -18.25 11.02 0.77
N PRO A 35 -18.77 10.28 1.75
CA PRO A 35 -18.06 9.14 2.31
C PRO A 35 -17.56 8.29 1.15
N LEU A 36 -16.27 7.93 1.17
CA LEU A 36 -15.76 6.88 0.30
C LEU A 36 -16.52 5.61 0.72
N THR A 37 -17.68 5.37 0.11
CA THR A 37 -18.37 4.10 0.19
C THR A 37 -17.55 3.16 -0.68
N ASN A 38 -16.46 2.67 -0.09
CA ASN A 38 -15.64 1.52 -0.46
C ASN A 38 -14.39 1.60 0.41
N SER A 39 -14.52 1.08 1.63
CA SER A 39 -13.36 0.54 2.36
C SER A 39 -12.93 -0.79 1.70
N ASP A 40 -12.79 -0.82 0.37
CA ASP A 40 -12.26 -1.95 -0.39
C ASP A 40 -10.72 -2.04 -0.27
N GLY A 41 -10.11 -1.20 0.58
CA GLY A 41 -8.71 -1.30 0.94
C GLY A 41 -8.51 -2.40 1.97
N ALA A 42 -7.48 -3.21 1.78
CA ALA A 42 -7.05 -4.20 2.78
C ALA A 42 -6.91 -3.53 4.15
N THR A 43 -7.47 -4.17 5.16
CA THR A 43 -7.34 -3.77 6.55
C THR A 43 -5.88 -3.76 6.97
N PHE A 44 -5.56 -2.98 8.00
CA PHE A 44 -4.21 -2.97 8.55
C PHE A 44 -3.76 -4.38 8.99
N GLU A 45 -4.67 -5.19 9.53
CA GLU A 45 -4.39 -6.58 9.91
C GLU A 45 -4.00 -7.42 8.69
N GLU A 46 -4.77 -7.34 7.61
CA GLU A 46 -4.46 -8.05 6.36
C GLU A 46 -3.11 -7.62 5.78
N LEU A 47 -2.82 -6.32 5.75
CA LEU A 47 -1.53 -5.80 5.29
C LEU A 47 -0.36 -6.24 6.19
N MET A 48 -0.58 -6.30 7.51
CA MET A 48 0.43 -6.79 8.45
C MET A 48 0.68 -8.29 8.25
N LEU A 49 -0.38 -9.08 8.08
CA LEU A 49 -0.26 -10.52 7.86
C LEU A 49 0.43 -10.82 6.53
N GLU A 50 0.07 -10.11 5.47
CA GLU A 50 0.73 -10.14 4.16
C GLU A 50 2.22 -9.83 4.30
N ALA A 51 2.59 -8.78 5.03
CA ALA A 51 3.98 -8.39 5.24
C ALA A 51 4.78 -9.47 6.00
N VAL A 52 4.21 -10.07 7.05
CA VAL A 52 4.85 -11.15 7.81
C VAL A 52 5.06 -12.39 6.93
N ASN A 53 4.07 -12.74 6.11
CA ASN A 53 4.18 -13.82 5.14
C ASN A 53 5.24 -13.52 4.07
N GLY A 54 5.33 -12.25 3.62
CA GLY A 54 6.35 -11.77 2.69
C GLY A 54 7.78 -11.96 3.23
N VAL A 55 8.04 -11.62 4.50
CA VAL A 55 9.35 -11.87 5.13
C VAL A 55 9.70 -13.35 5.13
N ASN A 56 8.74 -14.22 5.46
CA ASN A 56 8.97 -15.66 5.44
C ASN A 56 9.32 -16.16 4.03
N SER A 57 8.63 -15.65 3.01
CA SER A 57 8.94 -15.94 1.61
C SER A 57 10.35 -15.50 1.23
N ASP A 58 10.75 -14.27 1.58
CA ASP A 58 12.09 -13.74 1.29
C ASP A 58 13.19 -14.60 1.97
N GLN A 59 12.94 -15.08 3.19
CA GLN A 59 13.86 -15.98 3.89
C GLN A 59 14.00 -17.35 3.21
N MET A 60 12.88 -17.95 2.76
CA MET A 60 12.91 -19.22 2.04
C MET A 60 13.61 -19.10 0.68
N GLU A 61 13.34 -18.01 -0.05
CA GLU A 61 14.00 -17.71 -1.33
C GLU A 61 15.51 -17.59 -1.16
N SER A 62 15.97 -16.85 -0.14
CA SER A 62 17.39 -16.74 0.17
C SER A 62 18.02 -18.10 0.52
N ALA A 63 17.31 -18.97 1.24
CA ALA A 63 17.80 -20.29 1.59
C ALA A 63 17.89 -21.21 0.37
N ASP A 64 16.90 -21.16 -0.53
CA ASP A 64 16.88 -21.93 -1.77
C ASP A 64 18.01 -21.50 -2.72
N LEU A 65 18.21 -20.19 -2.92
CA LEU A 65 19.32 -19.67 -3.74
C LEU A 65 20.68 -20.06 -3.15
N MET A 66 20.83 -20.08 -1.82
CA MET A 66 22.06 -20.54 -1.18
C MET A 66 22.30 -22.03 -1.42
N GLN A 67 21.25 -22.86 -1.33
CA GLN A 67 21.34 -24.28 -1.61
C GLN A 67 21.68 -24.55 -3.09
N GLN A 68 21.08 -23.80 -4.01
CA GLN A 68 21.35 -23.91 -5.43
C GLN A 68 22.77 -23.45 -5.79
N MET A 69 23.31 -22.40 -5.16
CA MET A 69 24.71 -22.00 -5.31
C MET A 69 25.66 -23.14 -4.90
N ILE A 70 25.39 -23.84 -3.80
CA ILE A 70 26.25 -24.94 -3.31
C ILE A 70 26.15 -26.18 -4.23
N THR A 71 24.96 -26.46 -4.76
CA THR A 71 24.69 -27.69 -5.53
C THR A 71 24.90 -27.55 -7.04
N ASN A 72 24.70 -26.36 -7.59
CA ASN A 72 24.89 -26.04 -9.00
C ASN A 72 25.34 -24.57 -9.18
N PRO A 73 26.62 -24.28 -8.95
CA PRO A 73 27.16 -22.91 -8.95
C PRO A 73 27.06 -22.19 -10.31
N ASP A 74 26.93 -22.91 -11.42
CA ASP A 74 26.78 -22.32 -12.77
C ASP A 74 25.32 -21.93 -13.09
N SER A 75 24.36 -22.31 -12.24
CA SER A 75 22.93 -22.08 -12.45
C SER A 75 22.39 -20.85 -11.72
N VAL A 76 23.19 -20.18 -10.88
CA VAL A 76 22.76 -19.05 -10.05
C VAL A 76 23.83 -17.97 -10.02
N ASP A 77 23.46 -16.70 -10.27
CA ASP A 77 24.40 -15.58 -10.12
C ASP A 77 24.65 -15.31 -8.63
N THR A 78 25.93 -15.21 -8.25
CA THR A 78 26.34 -14.88 -6.88
C THR A 78 25.81 -13.51 -6.39
N HIS A 79 25.53 -12.59 -7.31
CA HIS A 79 24.90 -11.30 -7.02
C HIS A 79 23.44 -11.46 -6.63
N ASP A 80 22.70 -12.34 -7.30
CA ASP A 80 21.27 -12.59 -7.01
C ASP A 80 21.11 -13.19 -5.61
N LEU A 81 22.01 -14.09 -5.19
CA LEU A 81 22.01 -14.58 -3.82
C LEU A 81 22.24 -13.44 -2.82
N THR A 82 23.24 -12.59 -3.07
CA THR A 82 23.58 -11.48 -2.16
C THR A 82 22.42 -10.49 -2.05
N ILE A 83 21.75 -10.20 -3.17
CA ILE A 83 20.56 -9.34 -3.21
C ILE A 83 19.41 -9.99 -2.44
N ALA A 84 19.15 -11.28 -2.66
CA ALA A 84 18.09 -12.00 -1.94
C ALA A 84 18.35 -12.04 -0.43
N MET A 85 19.59 -12.29 -0.01
CA MET A 85 20.01 -12.23 1.40
C MET A 85 19.80 -10.83 1.99
N ALA A 86 20.26 -9.79 1.30
CA ALA A 86 20.10 -8.40 1.75
C ALA A 86 18.62 -8.00 1.85
N LYS A 87 17.79 -8.44 0.89
CA LYS A 87 16.34 -8.24 0.89
C LYS A 87 15.71 -8.93 2.10
N ALA A 88 16.02 -10.22 2.33
CA ALA A 88 15.48 -10.98 3.45
C ALA A 88 15.87 -10.35 4.81
N GLU A 89 17.12 -9.95 4.97
CA GLU A 89 17.59 -9.29 6.20
C GLU A 89 16.91 -7.94 6.41
N MET A 90 16.79 -7.10 5.37
CA MET A 90 16.10 -5.82 5.45
C MET A 90 14.61 -6.00 5.80
N SER A 91 13.93 -6.93 5.13
CA SER A 91 12.51 -7.25 5.33
C SER A 91 12.24 -7.70 6.78
N LEU A 92 13.12 -8.54 7.33
CA LEU A 92 13.09 -8.95 8.74
C LEU A 92 13.31 -7.77 9.70
N ASN A 93 14.30 -6.93 9.44
CA ASN A 93 14.62 -5.77 10.28
C ASN A 93 13.45 -4.77 10.34
N VAL A 94 12.82 -4.48 9.21
CA VAL A 94 11.63 -3.61 9.14
C VAL A 94 10.48 -4.23 9.94
N THR A 95 10.21 -5.51 9.75
CA THR A 95 9.12 -6.21 10.45
C THR A 95 9.33 -6.23 11.95
N LYS A 96 10.57 -6.47 12.40
CA LYS A 96 10.92 -6.38 13.81
C LYS A 96 10.64 -5.00 14.39
N ALA A 97 11.03 -3.93 13.68
CA ALA A 97 10.78 -2.56 14.14
C ALA A 97 9.28 -2.25 14.27
N VAL A 98 8.46 -2.76 13.35
CA VAL A 98 6.99 -2.62 13.42
C VAL A 98 6.42 -3.37 14.62
N ILE A 99 6.82 -4.63 14.83
CA ILE A 99 6.36 -5.44 15.98
C ILE A 99 6.77 -4.79 17.29
N ASP A 100 8.02 -4.33 17.42
CA ASP A 100 8.52 -3.65 18.62
C ASP A 100 7.72 -2.39 18.93
N LYS A 101 7.37 -1.61 17.88
CA LYS A 101 6.53 -0.41 18.04
C LYS A 101 5.09 -0.77 18.44
N ALA A 102 4.51 -1.82 17.86
CA ALA A 102 3.17 -2.29 18.20
C ALA A 102 3.08 -2.77 19.65
N VAL A 103 4.06 -3.58 20.10
CA VAL A 103 4.16 -4.03 21.50
C VAL A 103 4.35 -2.85 22.44
N SER A 104 5.19 -1.87 22.08
CA SER A 104 5.39 -0.67 22.89
C SER A 104 4.11 0.15 23.03
N ALA A 105 3.37 0.35 21.93
CA ALA A 105 2.09 1.05 21.96
C ALA A 105 1.05 0.32 22.81
N TYR A 106 0.98 -1.02 22.72
CA TYR A 106 0.11 -1.82 23.58
C TYR A 106 0.43 -1.65 25.07
N LYS A 107 1.73 -1.70 25.42
CA LYS A 107 2.19 -1.45 26.79
C LYS A 107 1.84 -0.05 27.27
N GLU A 108 2.01 0.97 26.43
CA GLU A 108 1.67 2.36 26.75
C GLU A 108 0.17 2.52 27.04
N ILE A 109 -0.71 1.99 26.17
CA ILE A 109 -2.16 2.01 26.36
C ILE A 109 -2.57 1.29 27.66
N THR A 110 -1.94 0.16 27.97
CA THR A 110 -2.24 -0.62 29.17
C THR A 110 -1.71 0.05 30.44
N SER A 111 -0.53 0.68 30.37
CA SER A 111 0.11 1.36 31.50
C SER A 111 -0.52 2.71 31.83
N LEU A 112 -1.26 3.31 30.90
CA LEU A 112 -2.03 4.54 31.13
C LEU A 112 -3.35 4.29 31.90
N ARG A 113 -3.72 3.03 32.17
CA ARG A 113 -4.89 2.62 32.96
C ARG A 113 -4.58 2.42 34.43
#